data_AF-A0A1I7NC04-F1
#
_entry.id   AF-A0A1I7NC04-F1
#
_cell.length_a   1.000
_cell.length_b   1.000
_cell.length_c   1.000
_cell.angle_alpha   90.00
_cell.angle_beta   90.00
_cell.angle_gamma   90.00
#
_symmetry.space_group_name_H-M   'P 1'
#
loop_
_entity.id
_entity.type
_entity.pdbx_description
1 polymer ?
#
loop_
_entity_poly.entity_id
_entity_poly.type
_entity_poly.pdbx_seq_one_letter_code
_entity_poly.pdbx_strand_id
1 'polypeptide(L)' 'MNAAYAAGYVGEPSVEAFLDRVGSEYPQPRVNEGRRRLWLRDDLDRAIGATDEETGYQDAADIL' A
#
# COMPACT_ATOMS: atom_id res chain seq x y z
N MET A 1 -6.18 9.55 0.62
CA MET A 1 -6.99 8.59 1.40
C MET A 1 -6.83 8.89 2.88
N ASN A 2 -7.90 8.91 3.68
CA ASN A 2 -7.79 9.01 5.14
C ASN A 2 -7.32 7.67 5.74
N ALA A 3 -6.99 7.64 7.03
CA ALA A 3 -6.43 6.44 7.68
C ALA A 3 -7.35 5.21 7.57
N ALA A 4 -8.67 5.39 7.73
CA ALA A 4 -9.63 4.28 7.62
C ALA A 4 -9.66 3.67 6.22
N TYR A 5 -9.67 4.52 5.18
CA TYR A 5 -9.65 4.07 3.81
C TYR A 5 -8.29 3.45 3.43
N ALA A 6 -7.19 4.04 3.89
CA ALA A 6 -5.85 3.51 3.66
C ALA A 6 -5.68 2.12 4.29
N ALA A 7 -6.10 1.92 5.54
CA ALA A 7 -6.04 0.62 6.22
C ALA A 7 -6.81 -0.46 5.45
N GLY A 8 -8.04 -0.17 5.03
CA GLY A 8 -8.82 -1.09 4.20
C GLY A 8 -8.21 -1.34 2.83
N TYR A 9 -7.56 -0.33 2.24
CA TYR A 9 -6.90 -0.44 0.94
C TYR A 9 -5.72 -1.41 0.95
N VAL A 10 -4.89 -1.37 2.00
CA VAL A 10 -3.72 -2.27 2.14
C VAL A 10 -4.04 -3.59 2.85
N GLY A 11 -5.30 -3.82 3.21
CA GLY A 11 -5.76 -5.09 3.79
C GLY A 11 -5.52 -5.25 5.29
N GLU A 12 -5.27 -4.16 6.03
CA GLU A 12 -5.05 -4.22 7.48
C GLU A 12 -6.39 -4.44 8.24
N PRO A 13 -6.38 -5.20 9.35
CA PRO A 13 -7.59 -5.58 10.08
C PRO A 13 -8.22 -4.42 10.88
N SER A 14 -7.46 -3.36 11.15
CA SER A 14 -7.95 -2.15 11.80
C SER A 14 -7.12 -0.92 11.39
N VAL A 15 -7.65 0.27 11.69
CA VAL A 15 -6.93 1.53 11.48
C VAL A 15 -5.69 1.61 12.38
N GLU A 16 -5.75 1.05 13.59
CA GLU A 16 -4.63 1.06 14.54
C GLU A 16 -3.48 0.18 14.03
N ALA A 17 -3.79 -1.03 13.52
CA ALA A 17 -2.79 -1.92 12.92
C ALA A 17 -2.05 -1.24 11.75
N PHE A 18 -2.79 -0.55 10.88
CA PHE A 18 -2.20 0.27 9.84
C PHE A 18 -1.29 1.37 10.41
N LEU A 19 -1.75 2.13 11.41
CA LEU A 19 -1.00 3.24 11.98
C LEU A 19 0.27 2.81 12.72
N ASP A 20 0.28 1.65 13.37
CA ASP A 20 1.47 1.09 14.04
C ASP A 20 2.58 0.72 13.04
N ARG A 21 2.20 0.44 11.80
CA ARG A 21 3.10 0.10 10.68
C ARG A 21 3.51 1.30 9.83
N VAL A 22 2.87 2.45 10.01
CA VAL A 22 3.25 3.69 9.32
C VAL A 22 4.61 4.17 9.83
N GLY A 23 5.54 4.36 8.90
CA GLY A 23 6.94 4.72 9.17
C GLY A 23 7.90 3.53 9.15
N SER A 24 7.39 2.29 9.13
CA SER A 24 8.19 1.07 8.98
C SER A 24 7.84 0.32 7.69
N GLU A 25 6.62 -0.19 7.58
CA GLU A 25 6.12 -0.93 6.41
C GLU A 25 5.39 -0.02 5.43
N TYR A 26 4.68 0.99 5.96
CA TYR A 26 3.93 1.96 5.15
C TYR A 26 4.56 3.36 5.21
N PRO A 27 4.42 4.18 4.16
CA PRO A 27 4.94 5.54 4.16
C PRO A 27 4.19 6.44 5.14
N GLN A 28 4.86 7.52 5.57
CA GLN A 28 4.23 8.61 6.30
C GLN A 28 3.13 9.27 5.44
N PRO A 29 2.07 9.82 6.06
CA PRO A 29 1.04 10.53 5.32
C PRO A 29 1.64 11.77 4.64
N ARG A 30 1.23 12.03 3.39
CA ARG A 30 1.65 13.21 2.63
C ARG A 30 1.06 14.51 3.17
N VAL A 31 -0.13 14.42 3.76
CA VAL A 31 -0.72 15.54 4.53
C VAL A 31 -0.78 15.11 5.98
N ASN A 32 -0.17 15.90 6.86
CA ASN A 32 -0.18 15.66 8.30
C ASN A 32 -0.44 16.99 9.04
N GLU A 33 -1.70 17.43 9.03
CA GLU A 33 -2.12 18.72 9.56
C GLU A 33 -3.12 18.52 10.70
N GLY A 34 -2.64 18.64 11.94
CA GLY A 34 -3.43 18.39 13.13
C GLY A 34 -3.98 16.96 13.15
N ARG A 35 -5.31 16.81 13.11
CA ARG A 35 -5.97 15.49 13.06
C ARG A 35 -6.07 14.90 11.65
N ARG A 36 -5.77 15.70 10.62
CA ARG A 36 -5.93 15.30 9.22
C ARG A 36 -4.65 14.63 8.72
N ARG A 37 -4.75 13.32 8.49
CA ARG A 37 -3.69 12.50 7.89
C ARG A 37 -4.17 11.90 6.58
N LEU A 38 -3.43 12.13 5.49
CA LEU A 38 -3.76 11.59 4.16
C LEU A 38 -2.59 10.87 3.50
N TRP A 39 -2.87 9.69 2.97
CA TRP A 39 -1.95 8.90 2.15
C TRP A 39 -2.34 8.96 0.67
N LEU A 40 -1.34 8.92 -0.21
CA LEU A 40 -1.55 8.74 -1.65
C LEU A 40 -1.63 7.25 -1.95
N ARG A 41 -2.49 6.89 -2.91
CA ARG A 41 -2.64 5.50 -3.35
C ARG A 41 -1.32 4.96 -3.89
N ASP A 42 -0.68 5.69 -4.79
CA ASP A 42 0.58 5.29 -5.43
C ASP A 42 1.71 5.04 -4.43
N ASP A 43 1.72 5.72 -3.29
CA ASP A 43 2.72 5.47 -2.24
C ASP A 43 2.46 4.17 -1.50
N LEU A 44 1.18 3.85 -1.27
CA LEU A 44 0.77 2.58 -0.69
C LEU A 44 0.96 1.44 -1.68
N ASP A 45 0.67 1.63 -2.97
CA ASP A 45 0.89 0.64 -4.04
C ASP A 45 2.35 0.20 -4.11
N ARG A 46 3.27 1.18 -4.07
CA ARG A 46 4.71 0.89 -4.00
C ARG A 46 5.10 0.14 -2.73
N ALA A 47 4.46 0.44 -1.60
CA ALA A 47 4.77 -0.20 -0.33
C ALA A 47 4.29 -1.67 -0.27
N ILE A 48 3.15 -1.97 -0.88
CA ILE A 48 2.60 -3.34 -0.94
C ILE A 48 3.10 -4.15 -2.14
N GLY A 49 4.02 -3.59 -2.94
CA GLY A 49 4.54 -4.25 -4.14
C GLY A 49 3.51 -4.38 -5.26
N ALA A 50 2.40 -3.65 -5.21
CA ALA A 50 1.39 -3.59 -6.28
C ALA A 50 1.80 -2.62 -7.40
N THR A 51 3.08 -2.55 -7.72
CA THR A 51 3.54 -2.02 -9.01
C THR A 51 3.26 -3.09 -10.05
N ASP A 52 2.74 -2.73 -11.22
CA ASP A 52 2.26 -3.59 -12.33
C ASP A 52 3.27 -4.61 -12.92
N GLU A 53 4.22 -5.12 -12.15
CA GLU A 53 5.32 -6.01 -12.57
C GLU A 53 5.19 -7.44 -12.03
N GLU A 54 3.97 -7.97 -11.86
CA GLU A 54 3.76 -9.40 -11.59
C GLU A 54 2.74 -10.04 -12.54
N THR A 55 3.15 -10.19 -13.80
CA THR A 55 3.02 -11.47 -14.52
C THR A 55 4.10 -11.47 -15.60
N GLY A 56 5.31 -11.88 -15.22
CA GLY A 56 6.32 -12.26 -16.19
C GLY A 56 5.73 -13.34 -17.11
N TYR A 57 5.83 -13.10 -18.41
CA TYR A 57 5.53 -14.01 -19.51
C TYR A 57 6.48 -15.23 -19.43
N GLN A 58 6.28 -16.10 -18.45
CA GLN A 58 7.22 -17.17 -18.14
C GLN A 58 6.50 -18.48 -17.85
N ASP A 59 5.48 -18.79 -18.65
CA ASP A 59 5.01 -20.16 -18.81
C ASP A 59 4.85 -20.50 -20.31
N ALA A 60 5.67 -21.45 -20.75
CA ALA A 60 5.43 -22.38 -21.87
C ALA A 60 5.70 -21.98 -23.33
N ALA A 61 6.74 -21.19 -23.65
CA ALA A 61 7.39 -21.26 -24.98
C ALA A 61 8.37 -22.46 -25.12
N ASP A 62 8.42 -23.34 -24.12
CA ASP A 62 9.33 -24.50 -24.04
C ASP A 62 8.55 -25.84 -24.07
N ILE A 63 7.53 -25.92 -24.93
CA ILE A 63 7.00 -27.19 -25.43
C ILE A 63 7.17 -27.16 -26.96
N LEU A 64 8.39 -27.48 -27.40
CA LEU A 64 8.74 -27.82 -28.79
C LEU A 64 9.00 -29.33 -28.90
#